data_AF-A0A380SYJ7-F1
#
_entry.id   AF-A0A380SYJ7-F1
#
_cell.length_a   1.000
_cell.length_b   1.000
_cell.length_c   1.000
_cell.angle_alpha   90.00
_cell.angle_beta   90.00
_cell.angle_gamma   90.00
#
_symmetry.space_group_name_H-M   'P 1'
#
loop_
_entity.id
_entity.type
_entity.pdbx_description
1 polymer ?
#
loop_
_entity_poly.entity_id
_entity_poly.type
_entity_poly.pdbx_seq_one_letter_code
_entity_poly.pdbx_strand_id
1 'polypeptide(L)'
;MKQNILSCLGLLLLPLAAQAIEPGPSSPQQQETEAWLLLQSRGQAASPIRQTAAASERDLSLQRWLESYKHPIPPFYKEYSGGQRK
;
A
#
# COMPACT_ATOMS: atom_id res chain seq x y z
N MET A 1 14.40 6.42 -52.85
CA MET A 1 13.18 7.02 -52.25
C MET A 1 12.12 5.99 -51.87
N LYS A 2 11.72 5.09 -52.78
CA LYS A 2 10.67 4.07 -52.53
C LYS A 2 10.97 3.12 -51.35
N GLN A 3 12.22 2.69 -51.18
CA GLN A 3 12.64 1.80 -50.07
C GLN A 3 12.65 2.49 -48.70
N ASN A 4 12.99 3.78 -48.67
CA ASN A 4 12.99 4.58 -47.44
C ASN A 4 11.54 4.80 -46.96
N ILE A 5 10.60 5.01 -47.89
CA ILE A 5 9.17 5.15 -47.58
C ILE A 5 8.63 3.84 -47.01
N LEU A 6 9.00 2.68 -47.58
CA LEU A 6 8.62 1.36 -47.06
C LEU A 6 9.19 1.09 -45.67
N SER A 7 10.45 1.49 -45.41
CA SER A 7 11.06 1.35 -44.07
C SER A 7 10.40 2.26 -43.03
N CYS A 8 10.11 3.52 -43.38
CA CYS A 8 9.41 4.43 -42.48
C CYS A 8 7.99 3.95 -42.18
N LEU A 9 7.27 3.42 -43.18
CA LEU A 9 5.94 2.85 -42.98
C LEU A 9 5.97 1.62 -42.06
N GLY A 10 6.98 0.76 -42.22
CA GLY A 10 7.20 -0.38 -41.32
C GLY A 10 7.45 0.07 -39.87
N LEU A 11 8.30 1.08 -39.66
CA LEU A 11 8.57 1.65 -38.34
C LEU A 11 7.32 2.27 -37.69
N LEU A 12 6.44 2.86 -38.48
CA LEU A 12 5.19 3.48 -38.00
C LEU A 12 4.14 2.45 -37.58
N LEU A 13 4.22 1.22 -38.11
CA LEU A 13 3.28 0.13 -37.81
C LEU A 13 3.70 -0.72 -36.61
N LEU A 14 4.93 -0.60 -36.10
CA LEU A 14 5.39 -1.33 -34.90
C LEU A 14 4.49 -1.17 -33.66
N PRO A 15 3.94 0.01 -33.32
CA PRO A 15 3.10 0.17 -32.13
C PRO A 15 1.79 -0.61 -32.20
N LEU A 16 1.30 -0.95 -33.40
CA LEU A 16 0.08 -1.75 -33.56
C LEU A 16 0.26 -3.21 -33.14
N ALA A 17 1.51 -3.70 -33.08
CA ALA A 17 1.84 -5.03 -32.57
C ALA A 17 2.07 -5.05 -31.05
N ALA A 18 2.04 -3.89 -30.37
CA ALA A 18 2.13 -3.82 -28.92
C ALA A 18 0.82 -4.33 -28.31
N GLN A 19 0.80 -5.63 -27.99
CA GLN A 19 -0.26 -6.21 -27.18
C GLN A 19 -0.10 -5.66 -25.76
N ALA A 20 -1.17 -5.07 -25.22
CA ALA A 20 -1.21 -4.75 -23.81
C ALA A 20 -1.04 -6.04 -23.00
N ILE A 21 -0.25 -6.01 -21.94
CA ILE A 21 -0.23 -7.09 -20.95
C ILE A 21 -1.68 -7.26 -20.46
N GLU A 22 -2.17 -8.49 -20.49
CA GLU A 22 -3.52 -8.82 -20.03
C GLU A 22 -3.71 -8.25 -18.62
N PRO A 23 -4.84 -7.57 -18.34
CA PRO A 23 -5.14 -7.09 -17.01
C PRO A 23 -5.37 -8.29 -16.09
N GLY A 24 -4.31 -8.70 -15.39
CA GLY A 24 -4.29 -9.84 -14.49
C GLY A 24 -3.11 -9.72 -13.54
N PRO A 25 -3.16 -10.42 -12.40
CA PRO A 25 -2.08 -10.37 -11.45
C PRO A 25 -0.78 -10.82 -12.12
N SER A 26 0.26 -10.03 -11.90
CA SER A 26 1.58 -10.24 -12.52
C SER A 26 2.18 -11.63 -12.22
N SER A 27 1.69 -12.28 -11.16
CA SER A 27 1.85 -13.71 -10.85
C SER A 27 0.78 -14.17 -9.84
N PRO A 28 0.53 -15.48 -9.67
CA PRO A 28 -0.34 -16.00 -8.61
C PRO A 28 0.05 -15.54 -7.20
N GLN A 29 1.35 -15.36 -6.95
CA GLN A 29 1.89 -14.87 -5.67
C GLN A 29 1.60 -13.38 -5.44
N GLN A 30 1.49 -12.59 -6.50
CA GLN A 30 1.18 -11.16 -6.42
C GLN A 30 -0.32 -10.87 -6.33
N GLN A 31 -1.18 -11.84 -6.65
CA GLN A 31 -2.63 -11.67 -6.66
C GLN A 31 -3.20 -11.23 -5.30
N GLU A 32 -2.73 -11.82 -4.20
CA GLU A 32 -3.18 -11.41 -2.86
C GLU A 32 -2.73 -9.99 -2.53
N THR A 33 -1.50 -9.64 -2.88
CA THR A 33 -0.94 -8.31 -2.65
C THR A 33 -1.72 -7.24 -3.41
N GLU A 34 -1.97 -7.49 -4.70
CA GLU A 34 -2.77 -6.60 -5.55
C GLU A 34 -4.22 -6.49 -5.02
N ALA A 35 -4.82 -7.60 -4.54
CA ALA A 35 -6.15 -7.57 -3.93
C ALA A 35 -6.18 -6.68 -2.68
N TRP A 36 -5.18 -6.77 -1.79
CA TRP A 36 -5.08 -5.91 -0.61
C TRP A 36 -4.90 -4.43 -0.96
N LEU A 37 -4.04 -4.13 -1.95
CA LEU A 37 -3.83 -2.77 -2.43
C LEU A 37 -5.11 -2.15 -3.02
N LEU A 38 -5.86 -2.94 -3.78
CA LEU A 38 -7.14 -2.52 -4.35
C LEU A 38 -8.21 -2.35 -3.25
N LEU A 39 -8.27 -3.26 -2.26
CA LEU A 39 -9.20 -3.16 -1.13
C LEU A 39 -9.00 -1.85 -0.36
N GLN A 40 -7.75 -1.52 -0.04
CA GLN A 40 -7.39 -0.31 0.71
C GLN A 40 -7.66 0.96 -0.10
N SER A 41 -7.18 1.04 -1.33
CA SER A 41 -7.33 2.24 -2.18
C SER A 41 -8.79 2.55 -2.50
N ARG A 42 -9.63 1.52 -2.70
CA ARG A 42 -11.06 1.67 -2.95
C ARG A 42 -11.88 1.90 -1.69
N GLY A 43 -11.28 1.77 -0.50
CA GLY A 43 -11.99 1.89 0.78
C GLY A 43 -13.09 0.84 0.96
N GLN A 44 -13.00 -0.31 0.29
CA GLN A 44 -14.05 -1.34 0.30
C GLN A 44 -14.28 -1.95 1.69
N ALA A 45 -13.24 -1.96 2.52
CA ALA A 45 -13.30 -2.39 3.92
C ALA A 45 -13.32 -1.20 4.91
N ALA A 46 -13.66 0.01 4.46
CA ALA A 46 -13.82 1.14 5.37
C ALA A 46 -14.99 0.90 6.34
N SER A 47 -14.81 1.25 7.61
CA SER A 47 -15.87 1.16 8.61
C SER A 47 -17.07 2.02 8.19
N PRO A 48 -18.31 1.48 8.22
CA PRO A 48 -19.51 2.28 7.98
C PRO A 48 -19.78 3.26 9.13
N ILE A 49 -19.22 2.99 10.31
CA ILE A 49 -19.37 3.84 11.49
C ILE A 49 -18.31 4.94 11.42
N ARG A 50 -18.78 6.19 11.33
CA ARG A 50 -17.92 7.38 11.36
C ARG A 50 -17.32 7.52 12.76
N GLN A 51 -15.99 7.41 12.85
CA GLN A 51 -15.26 7.74 14.06
C GLN A 51 -15.12 9.26 14.17
N THR A 52 -16.04 9.92 14.88
CA THR A 52 -15.95 11.35 15.18
C THR A 52 -15.41 11.55 16.58
N ALA A 53 -14.36 12.35 16.71
CA ALA A 53 -13.94 12.90 17.99
C ALA A 53 -14.35 14.37 18.06
N ALA A 54 -14.82 14.81 19.23
CA ALA A 54 -15.01 16.23 19.51
C ALA A 54 -13.65 16.97 19.43
N ALA A 55 -13.67 18.29 19.24
CA ALA A 55 -12.43 19.08 19.16
C ALA A 55 -11.59 18.92 20.43
N SER A 56 -12.22 18.98 21.61
CA SER A 56 -11.56 18.78 22.90
C SER A 56 -10.94 17.39 23.06
N GLU A 57 -11.60 16.34 22.57
CA GLU A 57 -11.07 14.98 22.62
C GLU A 57 -9.85 14.80 21.73
N ARG A 58 -9.85 15.43 20.55
CA ARG A 58 -8.68 15.47 19.67
C ARG A 58 -7.51 16.16 20.35
N ASP A 59 -7.73 17.32 20.97
CA ASP A 59 -6.69 18.06 21.67
C ASP A 59 -6.11 17.26 22.85
N LEU A 60 -6.97 16.60 23.64
CA LEU A 60 -6.52 15.73 24.74
C LEU A 60 -5.74 14.51 24.25
N SER A 61 -6.16 13.89 23.14
CA SER A 61 -5.41 12.78 22.55
C SER A 61 -4.05 13.21 22.01
N LEU A 62 -3.98 14.39 21.38
CA LEU A 62 -2.73 14.98 20.92
C LEU A 62 -1.80 15.30 22.09
N GLN A 63 -2.34 15.89 23.15
CA GLN A 63 -1.59 16.14 24.37
C GLN A 63 -1.02 14.85 24.95
N ARG A 64 -1.83 13.79 25.09
CA ARG A 64 -1.35 12.47 25.56
C ARG A 64 -0.22 11.92 24.69
N TRP A 65 -0.34 12.06 23.38
CA TRP A 65 0.72 11.64 22.46
C TRP A 65 2.00 12.44 22.67
N LEU A 66 1.93 13.75 22.85
CA LEU A 66 3.09 14.57 23.19
C LEU A 66 3.71 14.20 24.55
N GLU A 67 2.89 13.93 25.56
CA GLU A 67 3.36 13.47 26.87
C GLU A 67 4.07 12.11 26.79
N SER A 68 3.70 11.24 25.84
CA SER A 68 4.33 9.92 25.68
C SER A 68 5.84 10.00 25.42
N TYR A 69 6.30 11.06 24.75
CA TYR A 69 7.73 11.30 24.49
C TYR A 69 8.52 11.73 25.73
N LYS A 70 7.85 12.14 26.81
CA LYS A 70 8.52 12.52 28.05
C LYS A 70 8.91 11.30 28.89
N HIS A 71 8.36 10.14 28.58
CA HIS A 71 8.68 8.90 29.28
C HIS A 71 9.84 8.18 28.60
N PRO A 72 10.91 7.82 29.32
CA PRO A 72 11.99 7.05 28.74
C PRO A 72 11.49 5.65 28.34
N ILE A 73 11.98 5.15 27.21
CA ILE A 73 11.74 3.76 26.81
C ILE A 73 12.41 2.85 27.84
N PRO A 74 11.67 1.94 28.50
CA PRO A 74 12.27 1.02 29.45
C PRO A 74 13.38 0.19 28.79
N PRO A 75 14.56 0.05 29.40
CA PRO A 75 15.67 -0.72 28.84
C PRO A 75 15.35 -2.23 28.72
N PHE A 76 14.38 -2.70 29.51
CA PHE A 76 13.87 -4.06 29.46
C PHE A 76 12.36 -4.04 29.68
N TYR A 77 11.62 -4.74 28.82
CA TYR A 77 10.25 -5.13 29.15
C TYR A 77 10.34 -6.22 30.22
N LYS A 78 9.73 -6.03 31.38
CA LYS A 78 9.81 -6.97 32.52
C LYS A 78 9.16 -8.34 32.24
N GLU A 79 8.73 -8.59 30.99
CA GLU A 79 7.79 -9.64 30.61
C GLU A 79 8.13 -10.29 29.26
N TYR A 80 9.42 -10.43 28.95
CA TYR A 80 9.88 -11.51 28.07
C TYR A 80 10.65 -12.54 28.90
N SER A 81 9.98 -13.15 29.87
CA SER A 81 10.32 -14.51 30.29
C SER A 81 9.82 -15.46 29.20
N GLY A 82 10.50 -15.43 28.06
CA GLY A 82 10.28 -16.38 26.97
C GLY A 82 10.46 -17.80 27.50
N GLY A 83 9.35 -18.51 27.65
CA GLY A 83 9.22 -19.96 27.83
C GLY A 83 10.35 -20.67 28.57
N GLN A 84 10.17 -20.93 29.86
CA GLN A 84 10.67 -22.19 30.44
C GLN A 84 9.84 -23.33 29.84
N ARG A 85 10.07 -23.66 28.56
CA ARG A 85 9.64 -24.94 28.00
C ARG A 85 10.69 -25.95 28.44
N LYS A 86 10.28 -26.84 29.34
CA LYS A 86 11.01 -28.07 29.66
C LYS A 86 11.04 -29.00 28.47
#